data_AF-A0A512E4I7-F1
#
_entry.id   AF-A0A512E4I7-F1
#
_cell.length_a   1.000
_cell.length_b   1.000
_cell.length_c   1.000
_cell.angle_alpha   90.00
_cell.angle_beta   90.00
_cell.angle_gamma   90.00
#
_symmetry.space_group_name_H-M   'P 1'
#
loop_
_entity.id
_entity.type
_entity.pdbx_description
1 polymer ?
#
loop_
_entity_poly.entity_id
_entity_poly.type
_entity_poly.pdbx_seq_one_letter_code
_entity_poly.pdbx_strand_id
1 'polypeptide(L)'
;MRIEIQLRIVADDNSVISEGEILHLDKGDDRLEVIGLSFDEAKAALVGIQGGVVTAQAASFLARHRSCDLCGSRLLSKGPGQTRFRTAFGTIALSSPRFHRCRCQPGAARTFSPLNLLLTERMAPELLYLETCWASLVSYGMTADLLKDVLPIDSTADASTVRRHLHKVAARHDADLRDGQLRGLDAGKDQPLPQAAVVVGIDGGYVRNWYDKKRNFEIVVGKSMAANCNDRCFGFVRSQDEQPERRFRNVLRSQGLPVSQTVTMLTDGGDSVRALVGELSPSAVTMLDWFHIAMRLTGLEQYARGLAHHNPVEALALQHRLERIQWRLWHGDSDEAVIRAQGLAADVAALNTAYPGLKRLIKATAGLATYIANNAAAIVNYSKRWRKGERISTAFVESTVNRVISRRFAKKQQMQWSKLGTHRLLQTRTKTCMGLFSVKHFLIQVFSGSIPMFDQRNHPSVPTMMLARHRQGRRSRMAVRPPPQAARSVLEVRPRRCHPRRVGRGSAGADRAAGSGRLFQSGALASGGSAANQAIRQTCMRSGGGRATMMLYAHRMRGSREDGTILSIGLAPMIWCTVHHPPRSRRPTGHAGQPCSGVPGSGTKRSAQAALSTMPSGSTPPAA
;
A
#
# COMPACT_ATOMS: atom_id res chain seq x y z
N MET A 1 35.32 -20.21 26.62
CA MET A 1 35.42 -18.78 26.99
C MET A 1 34.31 -18.37 27.96
N ARG A 2 34.60 -17.51 28.95
CA ARG A 2 33.61 -16.90 29.87
C ARG A 2 33.42 -15.43 29.48
N ILE A 3 32.19 -14.93 29.45
CA ILE A 3 31.85 -13.56 29.03
C ILE A 3 30.91 -12.94 30.05
N GLU A 4 31.22 -11.73 30.49
CA GLU A 4 30.39 -10.93 31.40
C GLU A 4 29.97 -9.63 30.69
N ILE A 5 28.70 -9.25 30.82
CA ILE A 5 28.17 -7.99 30.28
C ILE A 5 27.67 -7.14 31.44
N GLN A 6 28.30 -5.98 31.65
CA GLN A 6 27.92 -5.00 32.66
C GLN A 6 27.21 -3.80 32.03
N LEU A 7 26.25 -3.21 32.77
CA LEU A 7 25.58 -1.96 32.42
C LEU A 7 25.97 -0.88 33.43
N ARG A 8 26.67 0.15 32.96
CA ARG A 8 27.00 1.36 33.72
C ARG A 8 26.09 2.51 33.26
N ILE A 9 25.39 3.13 34.20
CA ILE A 9 24.51 4.28 33.99
C ILE A 9 25.09 5.46 34.76
N VAL A 10 25.33 6.56 34.06
CA VAL A 10 26.03 7.75 34.54
C VAL A 10 25.11 8.97 34.38
N ALA A 11 25.16 9.89 35.34
CA ALA A 11 24.43 11.15 35.33
C ALA A 11 25.18 12.26 34.57
N ASP A 12 24.50 13.38 34.33
CA ASP A 12 25.06 14.55 33.62
C ASP A 12 26.26 15.20 34.35
N ASP A 13 26.45 14.91 35.65
CA ASP A 13 27.57 15.34 36.49
C ASP A 13 28.71 14.30 36.58
N ASN A 14 28.68 13.28 35.71
CA ASN A 14 29.55 12.09 35.71
C ASN A 14 29.44 11.17 36.95
N SER A 15 28.49 11.38 37.86
CA SER A 15 28.24 10.44 38.96
C SER A 15 27.62 9.11 38.44
N VAL A 16 28.02 7.98 39.03
CA VAL A 16 27.48 6.66 38.67
C VAL A 16 26.14 6.46 39.37
N ILE A 17 25.05 6.41 38.60
CA ILE A 17 23.69 6.15 39.09
C ILE A 17 23.53 4.66 39.42
N SER A 18 24.12 3.79 38.59
CA SER A 18 24.04 2.33 38.71
C SER A 18 25.17 1.70 37.91
N GLU A 19 25.77 0.65 38.43
CA GLU A 19 26.73 -0.20 37.73
C GLU A 19 26.56 -1.64 38.22
N GLY A 20 26.62 -2.61 37.30
CA GLY A 20 26.46 -4.03 37.64
C GLY A 20 26.32 -4.95 36.43
N GLU A 21 26.52 -6.24 36.66
CA GLU A 21 26.30 -7.30 35.68
C GLU A 21 24.81 -7.38 35.27
N ILE A 22 24.56 -7.49 33.96
CA ILE A 22 23.23 -7.69 33.38
C ILE A 22 23.08 -9.02 32.65
N LEU A 23 24.18 -9.68 32.26
CA LEU A 23 24.16 -11.03 31.72
C LEU A 23 25.51 -11.73 31.88
N HIS A 24 25.46 -12.98 32.34
CA HIS A 24 26.56 -13.93 32.31
C HIS A 24 26.44 -14.90 31.14
N LEU A 25 27.53 -15.21 30.45
CA LEU A 25 27.56 -16.18 29.34
C LEU A 25 28.82 -17.05 29.36
N ASP A 26 28.62 -18.36 29.51
CA ASP A 26 29.66 -19.36 29.25
C ASP A 26 29.54 -19.87 27.81
N LYS A 27 30.63 -19.78 27.05
CA LYS A 27 30.67 -20.05 25.59
C LYS A 27 31.74 -21.06 25.21
N GLY A 28 31.36 -22.04 24.40
CA GLY A 28 32.30 -22.79 23.59
C GLY A 28 32.75 -21.98 22.37
N ASP A 29 33.90 -22.35 21.83
CA ASP A 29 34.57 -21.76 20.66
C ASP A 29 34.97 -22.83 19.62
N ASP A 30 34.64 -24.10 19.88
CA ASP A 30 35.00 -25.30 19.13
C ASP A 30 33.97 -25.71 18.05
N ARG A 31 32.73 -25.23 18.15
CA ARG A 31 31.60 -25.63 17.30
C ARG A 31 30.82 -24.44 16.73
N LEU A 32 30.42 -24.54 15.47
CA LEU A 32 29.68 -23.48 14.76
C LEU A 32 28.36 -23.12 15.46
N GLU A 33 27.70 -24.07 16.12
CA GLU A 33 26.41 -23.86 16.80
C GLU A 33 26.50 -22.96 18.06
N VAL A 34 27.69 -22.76 18.63
CA VAL A 34 27.88 -21.94 19.85
C VAL A 34 28.51 -20.57 19.58
N ILE A 35 28.99 -20.32 18.36
CA ILE A 35 29.61 -19.05 17.94
C ILE A 35 28.57 -17.93 17.88
N GLY A 36 28.88 -16.80 18.54
CA GLY A 36 27.99 -15.64 18.62
C GLY A 36 26.92 -15.76 19.71
N LEU A 37 25.87 -14.95 19.62
CA LEU A 37 24.73 -15.01 20.54
C LEU A 37 23.62 -15.90 19.97
N SER A 38 23.05 -16.77 20.80
CA SER A 38 21.78 -17.42 20.53
C SER A 38 20.62 -16.41 20.64
N PHE A 39 19.45 -16.75 20.12
CA PHE A 39 18.27 -15.90 20.28
C PHE A 39 17.90 -15.68 21.74
N ASP A 40 18.04 -16.68 22.61
CA ASP A 40 17.64 -16.58 24.02
C ASP A 40 18.67 -15.80 24.86
N GLU A 41 19.96 -15.89 24.52
CA GLU A 41 21.02 -15.06 25.11
C GLU A 41 20.86 -13.59 24.69
N ALA A 42 20.61 -13.32 23.41
CA ALA A 42 20.34 -11.97 22.91
C ALA A 42 19.07 -11.38 23.53
N LYS A 43 18.02 -12.20 23.70
CA LYS A 43 16.80 -11.85 24.43
C LYS A 43 17.10 -11.50 25.90
N ALA A 44 17.89 -12.31 26.60
CA ALA A 44 18.28 -12.05 27.98
C ALA A 44 19.10 -10.75 28.11
N ALA A 45 20.07 -10.52 27.23
CA ALA A 45 20.86 -9.29 27.20
C ALA A 45 19.97 -8.05 27.01
N LEU A 46 19.03 -8.10 26.06
CA LEU A 46 18.09 -7.02 25.81
C LEU A 46 17.16 -6.75 27.00
N VAL A 47 16.73 -7.78 27.73
CA VAL A 47 15.97 -7.62 28.99
C VAL A 47 16.80 -6.95 30.08
N GLY A 48 18.07 -7.35 30.25
CA GLY A 48 18.99 -6.73 31.21
C GLY A 48 19.23 -5.25 30.92
N ILE A 49 19.60 -4.93 29.67
CA ILE A 49 19.81 -3.54 29.21
C ILE A 49 18.55 -2.70 29.43
N GLN A 50 17.41 -3.13 28.89
CA GLN A 50 16.17 -2.35 28.95
C GLN A 50 15.65 -2.22 30.39
N GLY A 51 15.78 -3.29 31.19
CA GLY A 51 15.43 -3.33 32.61
C GLY A 51 16.17 -2.25 33.41
N GLY A 52 17.50 -2.20 33.28
CA GLY A 52 18.33 -1.19 33.94
C GLY A 52 18.02 0.23 33.47
N VAL A 53 18.01 0.46 32.14
CA VAL A 53 17.77 1.79 31.55
C VAL A 53 16.42 2.38 31.98
N VAL A 54 15.32 1.62 31.85
CA VAL A 54 13.98 2.14 32.20
C VAL A 54 13.83 2.31 33.71
N THR A 55 14.46 1.46 34.52
CA THR A 55 14.44 1.59 35.99
C THR A 55 15.18 2.86 36.44
N ALA A 56 16.35 3.16 35.88
CA ALA A 56 17.08 4.39 36.17
C ALA A 56 16.33 5.64 35.68
N GLN A 57 15.73 5.60 34.49
CA GLN A 57 14.88 6.68 33.97
C GLN A 57 13.66 6.94 34.89
N ALA A 58 12.99 5.88 35.35
CA ALA A 58 11.86 5.98 36.28
C ALA A 58 12.30 6.53 37.64
N ALA A 59 13.46 6.13 38.16
CA ALA A 59 14.04 6.64 39.41
C ALA A 59 14.39 8.14 39.30
N SER A 60 15.06 8.56 38.22
CA SER A 60 15.36 9.97 37.92
C SER A 60 14.09 10.83 37.79
N PHE A 61 13.05 10.29 37.13
CA PHE A 61 11.76 10.98 37.06
C PHE A 61 11.11 11.12 38.44
N LEU A 62 11.10 10.06 39.26
CA LEU A 62 10.56 10.07 40.61
C LEU A 62 11.33 10.99 41.58
N ALA A 63 12.65 11.10 41.42
CA ALA A 63 13.48 12.01 42.20
C ALA A 63 13.09 13.47 41.96
N ARG A 64 12.98 13.88 40.67
CA ARG A 64 12.55 15.22 40.28
C ARG A 64 11.15 15.57 40.79
N HIS A 65 10.22 14.62 40.77
CA HIS A 65 8.85 14.80 41.27
C HIS A 65 8.67 14.43 42.75
N ARG A 66 9.75 14.49 43.57
CA ARG A 66 9.65 14.23 45.02
C ARG A 66 9.31 15.47 45.85
N SER A 67 9.34 16.65 45.25
CA SER A 67 8.92 17.93 45.85
C SER A 67 7.74 18.54 45.11
N CYS A 68 7.09 19.53 45.74
CA CYS A 68 6.03 20.33 45.12
C CYS A 68 6.61 21.39 44.19
N ASP A 69 6.14 21.42 42.94
CA ASP A 69 6.64 22.31 41.88
C ASP A 69 6.44 23.81 42.18
N LEU A 70 5.51 24.15 43.08
CA LEU A 70 5.16 25.53 43.44
C LEU A 70 5.89 26.06 44.68
N CYS A 71 6.38 25.20 45.57
CA CYS A 71 6.89 25.62 46.88
C CYS A 71 8.10 24.81 47.39
N GLY A 72 8.71 23.98 46.54
CA GLY A 72 9.91 23.17 46.85
C GLY A 72 9.72 22.08 47.93
N SER A 73 8.62 22.12 48.67
CA SER A 73 8.38 21.28 49.85
C SER A 73 8.29 19.79 49.47
N ARG A 74 9.08 18.96 50.18
CA ARG A 74 9.18 17.52 49.93
C ARG A 74 7.83 16.82 50.18
N LEU A 75 7.37 16.03 49.22
CA LEU A 75 6.08 15.36 49.29
C LEU A 75 6.11 14.15 50.25
N LEU A 76 5.08 14.07 51.10
CA LEU A 76 4.85 12.94 52.01
C LEU A 76 4.49 11.69 51.21
N SER A 77 5.11 10.56 51.57
CA SER A 77 4.83 9.26 50.98
C SER A 77 3.63 8.60 51.67
N LYS A 78 2.62 8.19 50.89
CA LYS A 78 1.54 7.30 51.35
C LYS A 78 2.00 5.85 51.46
N GLY A 79 3.16 5.52 50.90
CA GLY A 79 3.72 4.17 50.89
C GLY A 79 4.19 3.72 49.51
N PRO A 80 4.79 2.52 49.44
CA PRO A 80 5.26 1.94 48.19
C PRO A 80 4.10 1.60 47.25
N GLY A 81 4.47 1.32 46.01
CA GLY A 81 3.61 0.75 44.99
C GLY A 81 4.49 0.22 43.87
N GLN A 82 3.96 -0.68 43.05
CA GLN A 82 4.63 -1.18 41.86
C GLN A 82 3.73 -0.98 40.64
N THR A 83 4.35 -0.87 39.47
CA THR A 83 3.64 -0.94 38.18
C THR A 83 4.44 -1.77 37.19
N ARG A 84 3.79 -2.30 36.17
CA ARG A 84 4.44 -3.05 35.09
C ARG A 84 4.42 -2.21 33.82
N PHE A 85 5.57 -2.08 33.16
CA PHE A 85 5.71 -1.39 31.88
C PHE A 85 6.19 -2.39 30.83
N ARG A 86 5.39 -2.62 29.79
CA ARG A 86 5.66 -3.60 28.72
C ARG A 86 6.46 -2.94 27.60
N THR A 87 7.67 -3.40 27.35
CA THR A 87 8.54 -2.90 26.27
C THR A 87 8.75 -3.97 25.19
N ALA A 88 9.30 -3.57 24.04
CA ALA A 88 9.73 -4.54 23.02
C ALA A 88 10.86 -5.47 23.52
N PHE A 89 11.51 -5.11 24.63
CA PHE A 89 12.65 -5.82 25.22
C PHE A 89 12.36 -6.25 26.67
N GLY A 90 11.12 -6.69 26.95
CA GLY A 90 10.72 -7.25 28.24
C GLY A 90 9.64 -6.47 29.00
N THR A 91 9.06 -7.10 30.03
CA THR A 91 8.11 -6.46 30.95
C THR A 91 8.79 -6.10 32.26
N ILE A 92 8.86 -4.81 32.56
CA ILE A 92 9.69 -4.26 33.63
C ILE A 92 8.81 -3.90 34.83
N ALA A 93 9.16 -4.37 36.02
CA ALA A 93 8.52 -4.01 37.27
C ALA A 93 9.17 -2.73 37.81
N LEU A 94 8.43 -1.63 37.82
CA LEU A 94 8.90 -0.31 38.24
C LEU A 94 8.31 0.06 39.60
N SER A 95 9.16 0.60 40.48
CA SER A 95 8.70 1.25 41.72
C SER A 95 7.83 2.45 41.36
N SER A 96 6.61 2.49 41.89
CA SER A 96 5.60 3.52 41.65
C SER A 96 5.00 3.95 43.00
N PRO A 97 5.77 4.64 43.85
CA PRO A 97 5.29 5.13 45.14
C PRO A 97 4.15 6.14 44.96
N ARG A 98 3.29 6.25 45.97
CA ARG A 98 2.20 7.25 45.99
C ARG A 98 2.55 8.39 46.93
N PHE A 99 2.44 9.62 46.44
CA PHE A 99 2.68 10.84 47.22
C PHE A 99 1.36 11.56 47.51
N HIS A 100 1.30 12.24 48.65
CA HIS A 100 0.23 13.19 48.96
C HIS A 100 0.41 14.46 48.14
N ARG A 101 -0.70 15.08 47.71
CA ARG A 101 -0.65 16.42 47.12
C ARG A 101 -0.23 17.44 48.18
N CYS A 102 0.57 18.42 47.78
CA CYS A 102 0.87 19.58 48.63
C CYS A 102 -0.37 20.48 48.77
N ARG A 103 -0.48 21.22 49.89
CA ARG A 103 -1.57 22.18 50.12
C ARG A 103 -1.63 23.26 49.02
N CYS A 104 -0.50 23.58 48.39
CA CYS A 104 -0.41 24.53 47.27
C CYS A 104 -1.00 24.02 45.95
N GLN A 105 -1.28 22.71 45.82
CA GLN A 105 -1.89 22.10 44.64
C GLN A 105 -3.16 21.33 45.03
N PRO A 106 -4.25 22.02 45.43
CA PRO A 106 -5.53 21.38 45.73
C PRO A 106 -6.09 20.68 44.48
N GLY A 107 -6.71 19.52 44.69
CA GLY A 107 -7.32 18.75 43.61
C GLY A 107 -8.05 17.52 44.14
N ALA A 108 -9.04 17.02 43.40
CA ALA A 108 -10.02 16.03 43.87
C ALA A 108 -9.40 14.75 44.47
N ALA A 109 -8.28 14.28 43.94
CA ALA A 109 -7.54 13.14 44.49
C ALA A 109 -6.42 13.61 45.45
N ARG A 110 -6.57 13.34 46.75
CA ARG A 110 -5.59 13.69 47.81
C ARG A 110 -4.18 13.10 47.62
N THR A 111 -4.02 12.10 46.76
CA THR A 111 -2.74 11.40 46.48
C THR A 111 -2.61 11.00 45.01
N PHE A 112 -1.39 10.95 44.49
CA PHE A 112 -1.07 10.56 43.11
C PHE A 112 0.19 9.67 43.05
N SER A 113 0.47 9.05 41.90
CA SER A 113 1.79 8.49 41.57
C SER A 113 2.41 9.33 40.45
N PRO A 114 3.63 9.88 40.61
CA PRO A 114 4.25 10.68 39.56
C PRO A 114 4.50 9.89 38.27
N LEU A 115 4.77 8.58 38.34
CA LEU A 115 4.98 7.78 37.12
C LEU A 115 3.75 7.69 36.22
N ASN A 116 2.55 8.06 36.68
CA ASN A 116 1.38 8.18 35.80
C ASN A 116 1.41 9.45 34.92
N LEU A 117 2.30 10.41 35.20
CA LEU A 117 2.54 11.58 34.36
C LEU A 117 3.44 11.23 33.17
N LEU A 118 4.47 10.40 33.41
CA LEU A 118 5.38 9.88 32.37
C LEU A 118 4.75 8.73 31.58
N LEU A 119 4.22 7.72 32.30
CA LEU A 119 3.68 6.49 31.73
C LEU A 119 2.17 6.62 31.57
N THR A 120 1.77 7.45 30.59
CA THR A 120 0.37 7.61 30.14
C THR A 120 -0.23 6.29 29.61
N GLU A 121 0.63 5.34 29.23
CA GLU A 121 0.31 3.95 28.90
C GLU A 121 1.19 2.98 29.69
N ARG A 122 0.72 1.74 29.87
CA ARG A 122 1.53 0.65 30.46
C ARG A 122 2.36 -0.12 29.44
N MET A 123 2.57 0.46 28.25
CA MET A 123 3.29 -0.13 27.13
C MET A 123 4.15 0.93 26.44
N ALA A 124 5.36 0.55 26.03
CA ALA A 124 6.27 1.37 25.24
C ALA A 124 5.75 1.61 23.81
N PRO A 125 5.94 2.81 23.24
CA PRO A 125 5.54 3.14 21.87
C PRO A 125 6.06 2.15 20.82
N GLU A 126 7.27 1.62 21.00
CA GLU A 126 7.97 0.75 20.06
C GLU A 126 7.30 -0.62 19.95
N LEU A 127 6.85 -1.20 21.08
CA LEU A 127 6.08 -2.45 21.07
C LEU A 127 4.72 -2.23 20.41
N LEU A 128 4.04 -1.14 20.76
CA LEU A 128 2.74 -0.78 20.18
C LEU A 128 2.84 -0.53 18.66
N TYR A 129 3.96 0.04 18.21
CA TYR A 129 4.32 0.20 16.79
C TYR A 129 4.51 -1.15 16.10
N LEU A 130 5.32 -2.05 16.67
CA LEU A 130 5.62 -3.36 16.08
C LEU A 130 4.36 -4.23 15.98
N GLU A 131 3.61 -4.36 17.07
CA GLU A 131 2.31 -5.05 17.08
C GLU A 131 1.37 -4.49 16.01
N THR A 132 1.21 -3.16 15.95
CA THR A 132 0.30 -2.53 14.99
C THR A 132 0.77 -2.71 13.55
N CYS A 133 2.07 -2.53 13.28
CA CYS A 133 2.66 -2.67 11.95
C CYS A 133 2.49 -4.10 11.42
N TRP A 134 2.85 -5.11 12.21
CA TRP A 134 2.80 -6.50 11.79
C TRP A 134 1.36 -7.05 11.74
N ALA A 135 0.49 -6.68 12.68
CA ALA A 135 -0.92 -7.07 12.64
C ALA A 135 -1.71 -6.38 11.51
N SER A 136 -1.25 -5.20 11.06
CA SER A 136 -1.75 -4.61 9.83
C SER A 136 -1.39 -5.46 8.62
N LEU A 137 -0.23 -6.14 8.62
CA LEU A 137 0.30 -6.94 7.51
C LEU A 137 -0.22 -8.39 7.46
N VAL A 138 -0.21 -9.13 8.58
CA VAL A 138 -0.53 -10.56 8.71
C VAL A 138 -1.59 -10.84 9.79
N SER A 139 -1.90 -12.11 10.07
CA SER A 139 -2.91 -12.47 11.08
C SER A 139 -2.48 -12.10 12.50
N TYR A 140 -3.44 -11.89 13.40
CA TYR A 140 -3.15 -11.50 14.79
C TYR A 140 -2.41 -12.58 15.58
N GLY A 141 -2.65 -13.86 15.27
CA GLY A 141 -1.88 -14.99 15.82
C GLY A 141 -0.43 -14.95 15.33
N MET A 142 -0.23 -15.03 14.01
CA MET A 142 1.12 -14.99 13.41
C MET A 142 1.92 -13.73 13.79
N THR A 143 1.26 -12.62 14.14
CA THR A 143 1.91 -11.44 14.70
C THR A 143 2.42 -11.70 16.11
N ALA A 144 1.58 -12.24 16.99
CA ALA A 144 1.95 -12.57 18.36
C ALA A 144 3.04 -13.66 18.41
N ASP A 145 2.96 -14.66 17.51
CA ASP A 145 3.92 -15.76 17.41
C ASP A 145 5.30 -15.23 16.95
N LEU A 146 5.34 -14.53 15.80
CA LEU A 146 6.60 -13.98 15.25
C LEU A 146 7.25 -12.94 16.17
N LEU A 147 6.47 -12.21 16.98
CA LEU A 147 7.01 -11.29 17.98
C LEU A 147 7.66 -12.04 19.16
N LYS A 148 7.17 -13.22 19.56
CA LYS A 148 7.82 -14.07 20.58
C LYS A 148 9.07 -14.77 20.05
N ASP A 149 9.06 -15.15 18.77
CA ASP A 149 10.23 -15.73 18.11
C ASP A 149 11.42 -14.75 18.15
N VAL A 150 11.17 -13.46 17.89
CA VAL A 150 12.22 -12.43 17.74
C VAL A 150 12.51 -11.63 19.02
N LEU A 151 11.51 -11.36 19.87
CA LEU A 151 11.64 -10.46 21.03
C LEU A 151 11.49 -11.20 22.37
N PRO A 152 12.07 -10.67 23.48
CA PRO A 152 11.85 -11.20 24.82
C PRO A 152 10.51 -10.73 25.41
N ILE A 153 9.42 -10.94 24.69
CA ILE A 153 8.07 -10.64 25.18
C ILE A 153 7.42 -11.87 25.81
N ASP A 154 6.59 -11.61 26.83
CA ASP A 154 5.89 -12.64 27.57
C ASP A 154 4.95 -13.47 26.66
N SER A 155 4.87 -14.77 26.95
CA SER A 155 3.84 -15.70 26.50
C SER A 155 2.42 -15.11 26.43
N THR A 156 2.06 -14.21 27.35
CA THR A 156 0.76 -13.52 27.41
C THR A 156 0.52 -12.48 26.30
N ALA A 157 1.47 -12.26 25.39
CA ALA A 157 1.21 -11.60 24.11
C ALA A 157 0.31 -12.50 23.24
N ASP A 158 -1.01 -12.28 23.28
CA ASP A 158 -1.99 -13.07 22.55
C ASP A 158 -2.64 -12.31 21.39
N ALA A 159 -3.24 -13.05 20.45
CA ALA A 159 -3.89 -12.49 19.26
C ALA A 159 -5.03 -11.48 19.57
N SER A 160 -5.72 -11.62 20.71
CA SER A 160 -6.75 -10.67 21.15
C SER A 160 -6.14 -9.39 21.73
N THR A 161 -5.00 -9.48 22.42
CA THR A 161 -4.21 -8.34 22.90
C THR A 161 -3.65 -7.52 21.73
N VAL A 162 -2.98 -8.17 20.78
CA VAL A 162 -2.48 -7.51 19.55
C VAL A 162 -3.62 -6.84 18.77
N ARG A 163 -4.77 -7.51 18.61
CA ARG A 163 -5.97 -6.91 18.00
C ARG A 163 -6.49 -5.70 18.77
N ARG A 164 -6.54 -5.77 20.10
CA ARG A 164 -7.00 -4.69 21.00
C ARG A 164 -6.11 -3.46 20.86
N HIS A 165 -4.79 -3.65 20.79
CA HIS A 165 -3.81 -2.59 20.63
C HIS A 165 -3.85 -1.94 19.25
N LEU A 166 -3.90 -2.71 18.16
CA LEU A 166 -4.13 -2.18 16.81
C LEU A 166 -5.45 -1.40 16.73
N HIS A 167 -6.53 -1.92 17.34
CA HIS A 167 -7.83 -1.22 17.42
C HIS A 167 -7.76 0.09 18.22
N LYS A 168 -6.90 0.18 19.24
CA LYS A 168 -6.67 1.39 20.05
C LYS A 168 -5.89 2.45 19.28
N VAL A 169 -4.85 2.05 18.55
CA VAL A 169 -4.10 2.95 17.64
C VAL A 169 -4.99 3.46 16.52
N ALA A 170 -5.77 2.60 15.88
CA ALA A 170 -6.71 3.01 14.84
C ALA A 170 -7.76 3.99 15.37
N ALA A 171 -8.33 3.73 16.55
CA ALA A 171 -9.27 4.65 17.18
C ALA A 171 -8.64 6.01 17.54
N ARG A 172 -7.36 6.05 17.93
CA ARG A 172 -6.61 7.32 18.04
C ARG A 172 -6.50 8.01 16.69
N HIS A 173 -6.10 7.31 15.63
CA HIS A 173 -6.03 7.91 14.29
C HIS A 173 -7.36 8.49 13.80
N ASP A 174 -8.50 7.90 14.14
CA ASP A 174 -9.82 8.44 13.83
C ASP A 174 -10.26 9.57 14.80
N ALA A 175 -9.63 9.72 15.96
CA ALA A 175 -9.78 10.88 16.85
C ALA A 175 -8.88 12.05 16.41
N ASP A 176 -7.63 11.78 15.99
CA ASP A 176 -6.70 12.77 15.41
C ASP A 176 -7.34 13.55 14.24
N LEU A 177 -8.25 12.90 13.48
CA LEU A 177 -9.02 13.53 12.39
C LEU A 177 -10.15 14.44 12.87
N ARG A 178 -10.74 14.16 14.04
CA ARG A 178 -11.83 14.94 14.66
C ARG A 178 -11.29 16.14 15.41
N ASP A 179 -10.37 15.86 16.33
CA ASP A 179 -9.80 16.77 17.32
C ASP A 179 -8.69 17.65 16.72
N GLY A 180 -8.18 17.25 15.55
CA GLY A 180 -7.41 18.09 14.67
C GLY A 180 -8.19 19.31 14.22
N GLN A 181 -8.12 20.38 15.01
CA GLN A 181 -8.23 21.75 14.50
C GLN A 181 -7.42 21.87 13.20
N LEU A 182 -7.91 22.66 12.26
CA LEU A 182 -7.07 23.16 11.17
C LEU A 182 -6.05 24.14 11.76
N ARG A 183 -4.97 23.60 12.37
CA ARG A 183 -3.76 24.35 12.68
C ARG A 183 -3.17 24.79 11.34
N GLY A 184 -3.49 26.03 10.98
CA GLY A 184 -3.32 26.54 9.63
C GLY A 184 -1.87 26.51 9.18
N LEU A 185 -1.63 25.82 8.06
CA LEU A 185 -0.65 26.27 7.06
C LEU A 185 -1.34 26.93 5.86
N ASP A 186 -2.66 27.16 5.97
CA ASP A 186 -3.50 27.93 5.04
C ASP A 186 -3.25 29.46 5.20
N ALA A 187 -1.97 29.85 5.23
CA ALA A 187 -1.48 31.24 5.29
C ALA A 187 -0.10 31.43 4.61
N GLY A 188 0.40 30.42 3.88
CA GLY A 188 1.58 30.59 3.02
C GLY A 188 1.21 31.30 1.72
N LYS A 189 1.46 32.61 1.64
CA LYS A 189 1.41 33.35 0.36
C LYS A 189 2.49 32.85 -0.60
N ASP A 190 2.21 32.98 -1.88
CA ASP A 190 3.16 32.93 -3.00
C ASP A 190 3.97 31.64 -3.19
N GLN A 191 3.31 30.61 -3.73
CA GLN A 191 4.00 29.61 -4.57
C GLN A 191 3.19 29.23 -5.83
N PRO A 192 3.09 30.14 -6.82
CA PRO A 192 2.40 29.89 -8.09
C PRO A 192 3.29 29.08 -9.05
N LEU A 193 3.20 27.75 -9.00
CA LEU A 193 3.75 26.86 -10.04
C LEU A 193 2.68 25.83 -10.48
N PRO A 194 2.69 25.40 -11.76
CA PRO A 194 1.60 24.61 -12.33
C PRO A 194 1.54 23.21 -11.71
N GLN A 195 0.61 23.03 -10.77
CA GLN A 195 0.48 21.78 -10.03
C GLN A 195 0.07 20.64 -10.96
N ALA A 196 0.83 19.55 -10.91
CA ALA A 196 0.60 18.37 -11.72
C ALA A 196 -0.82 17.82 -11.49
N ALA A 197 -1.46 17.36 -12.57
CA ALA A 197 -2.82 16.84 -12.52
C ALA A 197 -2.93 15.70 -11.48
N VAL A 198 -3.67 15.96 -10.41
CA VAL A 198 -3.88 14.99 -9.32
C VAL A 198 -4.95 14.01 -9.77
N VAL A 199 -4.56 12.75 -9.94
CA VAL A 199 -5.43 11.67 -10.40
C VAL A 199 -5.68 10.74 -9.23
N VAL A 200 -6.92 10.75 -8.75
CA VAL A 200 -7.41 9.84 -7.71
C VAL A 200 -8.24 8.77 -8.40
N GLY A 201 -8.05 7.51 -8.04
CA GLY A 201 -8.95 6.43 -8.43
C GLY A 201 -9.53 5.79 -7.17
N ILE A 202 -10.81 5.45 -7.22
CA ILE A 202 -11.58 4.87 -6.12
C ILE A 202 -12.23 3.58 -6.61
N ASP A 203 -12.12 2.52 -5.80
CA ASP A 203 -12.55 1.16 -6.13
C ASP A 203 -13.18 0.46 -4.90
N GLY A 204 -14.07 -0.49 -5.15
CA GLY A 204 -14.89 -1.20 -4.16
C GLY A 204 -14.42 -2.63 -3.91
N GLY A 205 -14.11 -2.97 -2.66
CA GLY A 205 -13.73 -4.32 -2.26
C GLY A 205 -14.72 -4.96 -1.29
N TYR A 206 -15.25 -6.13 -1.63
CA TYR A 206 -16.23 -6.83 -0.79
C TYR A 206 -15.59 -7.81 0.21
N VAL A 207 -16.05 -7.77 1.47
CA VAL A 207 -15.58 -8.66 2.55
C VAL A 207 -16.76 -9.28 3.30
N ARG A 208 -16.60 -10.54 3.72
CA ARG A 208 -17.63 -11.32 4.43
C ARG A 208 -17.94 -10.72 5.80
N ASN A 209 -19.21 -10.47 6.07
CA ASN A 209 -19.67 -9.98 7.37
C ASN A 209 -19.61 -11.09 8.43
N TRP A 210 -19.18 -10.74 9.65
CA TRP A 210 -19.19 -11.61 10.81
C TRP A 210 -20.60 -11.87 11.36
N TYR A 211 -21.45 -10.84 11.36
CA TYR A 211 -22.78 -10.92 11.96
C TYR A 211 -23.82 -11.51 10.99
N ASP A 212 -23.75 -11.16 9.71
CA ASP A 212 -24.54 -11.80 8.64
C ASP A 212 -23.62 -12.63 7.74
N LYS A 213 -23.43 -13.89 8.08
CA LYS A 213 -22.52 -14.82 7.38
C LYS A 213 -22.94 -15.10 5.93
N LYS A 214 -24.15 -14.70 5.50
CA LYS A 214 -24.64 -14.83 4.11
C LYS A 214 -24.36 -13.58 3.26
N ARG A 215 -23.98 -12.45 3.86
CA ARG A 215 -23.72 -11.19 3.15
C ARG A 215 -22.26 -10.75 3.21
N ASN A 216 -21.82 -10.09 2.14
CA ASN A 216 -20.65 -9.24 2.16
C ASN A 216 -21.04 -7.80 2.49
N PHE A 217 -20.07 -6.98 2.88
CA PHE A 217 -20.19 -5.52 2.89
C PHE A 217 -19.06 -4.89 2.09
N GLU A 218 -19.27 -3.65 1.66
CA GLU A 218 -18.35 -2.88 0.84
C GLU A 218 -17.28 -2.18 1.71
N ILE A 219 -16.04 -2.24 1.25
CA ILE A 219 -14.92 -1.41 1.66
C ILE A 219 -14.60 -0.51 0.47
N VAL A 220 -14.41 0.78 0.71
CA VAL A 220 -13.85 1.68 -0.30
C VAL A 220 -12.34 1.75 -0.12
N VAL A 221 -11.58 1.66 -1.21
CA VAL A 221 -10.15 2.00 -1.26
C VAL A 221 -9.92 3.02 -2.36
N GLY A 222 -9.18 4.07 -2.04
CA GLY A 222 -8.74 5.06 -3.01
C GLY A 222 -7.21 5.13 -3.08
N LYS A 223 -6.71 5.54 -4.25
CA LYS A 223 -5.29 5.87 -4.47
C LYS A 223 -5.18 7.22 -5.16
N SER A 224 -4.41 8.12 -4.59
CA SER A 224 -4.07 9.44 -5.14
C SER A 224 -2.65 9.41 -5.74
N MET A 225 -2.54 9.82 -7.00
CA MET A 225 -1.29 9.99 -7.74
C MET A 225 -1.16 11.45 -8.19
N ALA A 226 0.04 12.02 -8.08
CA ALA A 226 0.40 13.29 -8.69
C ALA A 226 1.85 13.20 -9.19
N ALA A 227 2.21 13.89 -10.28
CA ALA A 227 3.57 13.83 -10.78
C ALA A 227 4.56 14.40 -9.75
N ASN A 228 5.72 13.78 -9.64
CA ASN A 228 6.78 14.08 -8.66
C ASN A 228 6.42 13.87 -7.17
N CYS A 229 5.18 13.47 -6.85
CA CYS A 229 4.76 13.08 -5.50
C CYS A 229 4.81 11.56 -5.31
N ASN A 230 5.03 11.11 -4.09
CA ASN A 230 4.82 9.70 -3.72
C ASN A 230 3.32 9.36 -3.71
N ASP A 231 2.97 8.22 -4.31
CA ASP A 231 1.61 7.65 -4.29
C ASP A 231 1.11 7.48 -2.86
N ARG A 232 -0.15 7.84 -2.60
CA ARG A 232 -0.84 7.57 -1.33
C ARG A 232 -2.12 6.80 -1.56
N CYS A 233 -2.48 5.94 -0.60
CA CYS A 233 -3.72 5.18 -0.61
C CYS A 233 -4.47 5.33 0.71
N PHE A 234 -5.80 5.39 0.63
CA PHE A 234 -6.71 5.41 1.76
C PHE A 234 -7.72 4.27 1.62
N GLY A 235 -8.42 3.97 2.71
CA GLY A 235 -9.51 3.01 2.67
C GLY A 235 -10.30 3.01 3.96
N PHE A 236 -11.60 2.75 3.85
CA PHE A 236 -12.54 2.78 4.96
C PHE A 236 -13.81 1.99 4.61
N VAL A 237 -14.61 1.66 5.62
CA VAL A 237 -15.98 1.20 5.43
C VAL A 237 -16.88 2.43 5.52
N ARG A 238 -17.60 2.80 4.45
CA ARG A 238 -18.36 4.07 4.37
C ARG A 238 -19.31 4.26 5.55
N SER A 239 -20.08 3.23 5.93
CA SER A 239 -20.99 3.30 7.09
C SER A 239 -20.30 3.27 8.47
N GLN A 240 -19.01 3.53 8.56
CA GLN A 240 -18.20 3.60 9.80
C GLN A 240 -17.21 4.78 9.77
N ASP A 241 -17.17 5.56 8.69
CA ASP A 241 -16.33 6.74 8.57
C ASP A 241 -17.20 7.99 8.72
N GLU A 242 -17.06 8.69 9.84
CA GLU A 242 -17.80 9.92 10.10
C GLU A 242 -17.19 11.14 9.39
N GLN A 243 -15.95 11.02 8.88
CA GLN A 243 -15.20 12.16 8.33
C GLN A 243 -14.39 11.78 7.06
N PRO A 244 -15.00 11.18 6.03
CA PRO A 244 -14.30 10.73 4.82
C PRO A 244 -13.61 11.89 4.09
N GLU A 245 -14.23 13.07 4.04
CA GLU A 245 -13.64 14.29 3.48
C GLU A 245 -12.31 14.66 4.16
N ARG A 246 -12.30 14.79 5.49
CA ARG A 246 -11.10 15.15 6.26
C ARG A 246 -10.00 14.09 6.08
N ARG A 247 -10.36 12.81 5.99
CA ARG A 247 -9.42 11.72 5.71
C ARG A 247 -8.75 11.93 4.35
N PHE A 248 -9.51 12.26 3.31
CA PHE A 248 -8.95 12.54 1.97
C PHE A 248 -8.16 13.86 1.91
N ARG A 249 -8.62 14.94 2.53
CA ARG A 249 -7.84 16.18 2.69
C ARG A 249 -6.48 15.92 3.36
N ASN A 250 -6.43 15.02 4.35
CA ASN A 250 -5.17 14.61 4.99
C ASN A 250 -4.31 13.68 4.11
N VAL A 251 -4.88 12.91 3.19
CA VAL A 251 -4.12 12.18 2.15
C VAL A 251 -3.38 13.18 1.26
N LEU A 252 -4.06 14.22 0.75
CA LEU A 252 -3.45 15.26 -0.08
C LEU A 252 -2.33 15.99 0.68
N ARG A 253 -2.57 16.41 1.93
CA ARG A 253 -1.52 17.03 2.76
C ARG A 253 -0.32 16.09 2.97
N SER A 254 -0.53 14.77 3.09
CA SER A 254 0.56 13.78 3.18
C SER A 254 1.35 13.55 1.86
N GLN A 255 0.93 14.16 0.76
CA GLN A 255 1.66 14.24 -0.52
C GLN A 255 2.39 15.56 -0.72
N GLY A 256 2.22 16.53 0.19
CA GLY A 256 2.62 17.93 -0.03
C GLY A 256 1.68 18.70 -0.96
N LEU A 257 0.49 18.17 -1.24
CA LEU A 257 -0.50 18.81 -2.12
C LEU A 257 -1.41 19.75 -1.31
N PRO A 258 -1.74 20.95 -1.84
CA PRO A 258 -2.76 21.82 -1.25
C PRO A 258 -4.12 21.15 -1.14
N VAL A 259 -4.86 21.49 -0.08
CA VAL A 259 -6.20 20.93 0.20
C VAL A 259 -7.26 21.46 -0.79
N SER A 260 -7.01 22.60 -1.42
CA SER A 260 -7.84 23.25 -2.43
C SER A 260 -7.55 22.81 -3.87
N GLN A 261 -6.56 21.94 -4.11
CA GLN A 261 -6.17 21.55 -5.47
C GLN A 261 -7.26 20.71 -6.16
N THR A 262 -7.61 21.07 -7.38
CA THR A 262 -8.60 20.32 -8.19
C THR A 262 -8.10 18.92 -8.50
N VAL A 263 -8.89 17.91 -8.15
CA VAL A 263 -8.57 16.48 -8.38
C VAL A 263 -9.48 15.88 -9.45
N THR A 264 -8.93 15.00 -10.29
CA THR A 264 -9.74 14.12 -11.16
C THR A 264 -10.00 12.81 -10.43
N MET A 265 -11.26 12.47 -10.17
CA MET A 265 -11.65 11.22 -9.51
C MET A 265 -12.22 10.19 -10.50
N LEU A 266 -11.54 9.07 -10.64
CA LEU A 266 -11.98 7.90 -11.40
C LEU A 266 -12.76 6.95 -10.49
N THR A 267 -13.91 6.48 -10.96
CA THR A 267 -14.77 5.51 -10.24
C THR A 267 -15.31 4.42 -11.17
N ASP A 268 -15.76 3.30 -10.60
CA ASP A 268 -16.47 2.23 -11.30
C ASP A 268 -17.88 2.64 -11.80
N GLY A 269 -18.39 3.78 -11.32
CA GLY A 269 -19.73 4.29 -11.58
C GLY A 269 -20.84 3.70 -10.71
N GLY A 270 -20.50 2.96 -9.64
CA GLY A 270 -21.46 2.40 -8.69
C GLY A 270 -22.10 3.49 -7.81
N ASP A 271 -23.40 3.36 -7.50
CA ASP A 271 -24.18 4.40 -6.80
C ASP A 271 -23.57 4.79 -5.44
N SER A 272 -23.01 3.82 -4.71
CA SER A 272 -22.34 4.01 -3.43
C SER A 272 -21.01 4.79 -3.54
N VAL A 273 -20.33 4.71 -4.69
CA VAL A 273 -19.04 5.37 -4.97
C VAL A 273 -19.26 6.75 -5.60
N ARG A 274 -20.27 6.91 -6.48
CA ARG A 274 -20.60 8.23 -7.06
C ARG A 274 -20.98 9.25 -5.98
N ALA A 275 -21.85 8.87 -5.05
CA ALA A 275 -22.23 9.73 -3.92
C ALA A 275 -21.01 10.12 -3.06
N LEU A 276 -20.07 9.18 -2.87
CA LEU A 276 -18.86 9.40 -2.08
C LEU A 276 -17.88 10.40 -2.72
N VAL A 277 -17.84 10.57 -4.06
CA VAL A 277 -16.95 11.58 -4.67
C VAL A 277 -17.30 12.98 -4.18
N GLY A 278 -18.59 13.34 -4.12
CA GLY A 278 -19.05 14.62 -3.58
C GLY A 278 -18.75 14.77 -2.08
N GLU A 279 -18.86 13.69 -1.31
CA GLU A 279 -18.46 13.65 0.11
C GLU A 279 -16.94 13.80 0.33
N LEU A 280 -16.10 13.44 -0.66
CA LEU A 280 -14.64 13.52 -0.55
C LEU A 280 -14.06 14.85 -1.03
N SER A 281 -14.62 15.42 -2.11
CA SER A 281 -14.21 16.73 -2.64
C SER A 281 -15.31 17.28 -3.55
N PRO A 282 -16.05 18.33 -3.12
CA PRO A 282 -17.11 18.94 -3.94
C PRO A 282 -16.63 19.52 -5.28
N SER A 283 -15.34 19.86 -5.39
CA SER A 283 -14.70 20.39 -6.60
C SER A 283 -14.01 19.32 -7.46
N ALA A 284 -14.24 18.03 -7.20
CA ALA A 284 -13.65 16.95 -7.99
C ALA A 284 -14.24 16.85 -9.40
N VAL A 285 -13.36 16.74 -10.40
CA VAL A 285 -13.75 16.36 -11.75
C VAL A 285 -13.97 14.85 -11.78
N THR A 286 -15.24 14.43 -11.81
CA THR A 286 -15.61 13.01 -11.96
C THR A 286 -15.23 12.47 -13.34
N MET A 287 -14.85 11.18 -13.37
CA MET A 287 -14.70 10.42 -14.61
C MET A 287 -15.08 8.95 -14.37
N LEU A 288 -15.87 8.39 -15.28
CA LEU A 288 -16.17 6.96 -15.29
C LEU A 288 -14.96 6.17 -15.81
N ASP A 289 -14.63 5.07 -15.14
CA ASP A 289 -13.50 4.20 -15.51
C ASP A 289 -13.75 3.43 -16.81
N TRP A 290 -12.88 3.64 -17.79
CA TRP A 290 -12.94 2.94 -19.08
C TRP A 290 -12.83 1.41 -18.96
N PHE A 291 -12.09 0.89 -17.97
CA PHE A 291 -12.02 -0.56 -17.74
C PHE A 291 -13.37 -1.13 -17.28
N HIS A 292 -14.09 -0.42 -16.42
CA HIS A 292 -15.42 -0.84 -15.96
C HIS A 292 -16.47 -0.75 -17.08
N ILE A 293 -16.35 0.22 -17.99
CA ILE A 293 -17.13 0.26 -19.24
C ILE A 293 -16.79 -0.94 -20.13
N ALA A 294 -15.51 -1.15 -20.44
CA ALA A 294 -15.04 -2.21 -21.33
C ALA A 294 -15.42 -3.61 -20.80
N MET A 295 -15.25 -3.86 -19.51
CA MET A 295 -15.62 -5.14 -18.88
C MET A 295 -17.12 -5.47 -19.03
N ARG A 296 -18.00 -4.47 -18.96
CA ARG A 296 -19.45 -4.65 -19.17
C ARG A 296 -19.77 -4.99 -20.64
N LEU A 297 -19.10 -4.33 -21.59
CA LEU A 297 -19.24 -4.60 -23.02
C LEU A 297 -18.71 -6.01 -23.37
N THR A 298 -17.52 -6.39 -22.91
CA THR A 298 -16.94 -7.73 -23.10
C THR A 298 -17.82 -8.84 -22.51
N GLY A 299 -18.56 -8.55 -21.43
CA GLY A 299 -19.56 -9.46 -20.87
C GLY A 299 -20.73 -9.71 -21.83
N LEU A 300 -21.21 -8.67 -22.52
CA LEU A 300 -22.27 -8.78 -23.54
C LEU A 300 -21.78 -9.47 -24.82
N GLU A 301 -20.52 -9.30 -25.20
CA GLU A 301 -19.91 -10.09 -26.28
C GLU A 301 -19.97 -11.60 -26.02
N GLN A 302 -19.81 -12.05 -24.77
CA GLN A 302 -19.93 -13.49 -24.47
C GLN A 302 -21.37 -13.99 -24.64
N TYR A 303 -22.38 -13.17 -24.29
CA TYR A 303 -23.77 -13.49 -24.60
C TYR A 303 -24.03 -13.51 -26.12
N ALA A 304 -23.41 -12.60 -26.89
CA ALA A 304 -23.51 -12.61 -28.35
C ALA A 304 -22.89 -13.87 -28.98
N ARG A 305 -21.74 -14.33 -28.47
CA ARG A 305 -21.13 -15.61 -28.86
C ARG A 305 -22.02 -16.81 -28.51
N GLY A 306 -22.70 -16.77 -27.37
CA GLY A 306 -23.71 -17.77 -27.01
C GLY A 306 -24.90 -17.76 -27.97
N LEU A 307 -25.49 -16.58 -28.21
CA LEU A 307 -26.63 -16.38 -29.10
C LEU A 307 -26.33 -16.85 -30.53
N ALA A 308 -25.09 -16.71 -31.02
CA ALA A 308 -24.70 -17.10 -32.38
C ALA A 308 -24.96 -18.58 -32.71
N HIS A 309 -25.02 -19.46 -31.70
CA HIS A 309 -25.32 -20.89 -31.86
C HIS A 309 -26.83 -21.18 -32.05
N HIS A 310 -27.70 -20.18 -31.82
CA HIS A 310 -29.17 -20.31 -31.88
C HIS A 310 -29.82 -19.32 -32.85
N ASN A 311 -29.24 -18.12 -33.01
CA ASN A 311 -29.62 -17.14 -34.02
C ASN A 311 -28.36 -16.32 -34.43
N PRO A 312 -27.67 -16.70 -35.52
CA PRO A 312 -26.44 -16.04 -35.94
C PRO A 312 -26.67 -14.63 -36.50
N VAL A 313 -27.85 -14.34 -37.05
CA VAL A 313 -28.22 -13.02 -37.59
C VAL A 313 -28.31 -12.00 -36.45
N GLU A 314 -29.08 -12.32 -35.42
CA GLU A 314 -29.25 -11.44 -34.26
C GLU A 314 -27.99 -11.35 -33.40
N ALA A 315 -27.17 -12.40 -33.34
CA ALA A 315 -25.86 -12.34 -32.73
C ALA A 315 -24.90 -11.36 -33.43
N LEU A 316 -24.92 -11.32 -34.76
CA LEU A 316 -24.14 -10.35 -35.55
C LEU A 316 -24.68 -8.93 -35.41
N ALA A 317 -26.02 -8.76 -35.39
CA ALA A 317 -26.66 -7.48 -35.16
C ALA A 317 -26.31 -6.91 -33.77
N LEU A 318 -26.38 -7.75 -32.72
CA LEU A 318 -25.95 -7.45 -31.35
C LEU A 318 -24.48 -7.03 -31.31
N GLN A 319 -23.57 -7.75 -31.98
CA GLN A 319 -22.15 -7.38 -32.05
C GLN A 319 -21.92 -6.01 -32.68
N HIS A 320 -22.45 -5.76 -33.89
CA HIS A 320 -22.33 -4.46 -34.55
C HIS A 320 -22.94 -3.31 -33.72
N ARG A 321 -24.03 -3.56 -32.97
CA ARG A 321 -24.64 -2.55 -32.07
C ARG A 321 -23.75 -2.26 -30.86
N LEU A 322 -23.14 -3.27 -30.24
CA LEU A 322 -22.18 -3.11 -29.15
C LEU A 322 -20.92 -2.34 -29.59
N GLU A 323 -20.37 -2.65 -30.77
CA GLU A 323 -19.24 -1.91 -31.36
C GLU A 323 -19.56 -0.41 -31.53
N ARG A 324 -20.78 -0.08 -31.98
CA ARG A 324 -21.23 1.31 -32.14
C ARG A 324 -21.42 2.03 -30.81
N ILE A 325 -21.96 1.35 -29.79
CA ILE A 325 -22.06 1.91 -28.42
C ILE A 325 -20.66 2.16 -27.86
N GLN A 326 -19.75 1.18 -27.96
CA GLN A 326 -18.35 1.32 -27.54
C GLN A 326 -17.66 2.50 -28.24
N TRP A 327 -17.87 2.67 -29.55
CA TRP A 327 -17.27 3.77 -30.31
C TRP A 327 -17.77 5.15 -29.83
N ARG A 328 -19.07 5.29 -29.56
CA ARG A 328 -19.66 6.53 -29.02
C ARG A 328 -19.11 6.86 -27.63
N LEU A 329 -19.13 5.88 -26.72
CA LEU A 329 -18.54 6.00 -25.38
C LEU A 329 -17.06 6.39 -25.43
N TRP A 330 -16.25 5.77 -26.30
CA TRP A 330 -14.81 6.06 -26.46
C TRP A 330 -14.53 7.51 -26.88
N HIS A 331 -15.43 8.13 -27.64
CA HIS A 331 -15.33 9.52 -28.07
C HIS A 331 -16.05 10.51 -27.13
N GLY A 332 -16.62 10.05 -26.01
CA GLY A 332 -17.32 10.88 -25.03
C GLY A 332 -18.70 11.34 -25.48
N ASP A 333 -19.30 10.63 -26.44
CA ASP A 333 -20.61 10.91 -27.01
C ASP A 333 -21.68 10.19 -26.17
N SER A 334 -21.95 10.74 -24.98
CA SER A 334 -22.75 10.10 -23.92
C SER A 334 -24.19 9.86 -24.33
N ASP A 335 -24.83 10.84 -24.94
CA ASP A 335 -26.29 10.90 -25.04
C ASP A 335 -26.79 9.96 -26.15
N GLU A 336 -26.09 9.99 -27.28
CA GLU A 336 -26.22 9.03 -28.39
C GLU A 336 -25.77 7.61 -27.97
N ALA A 337 -24.86 7.45 -27.00
CA ALA A 337 -24.57 6.14 -26.40
C ALA A 337 -25.72 5.65 -25.50
N VAL A 338 -26.39 6.52 -24.74
CA VAL A 338 -27.60 6.18 -23.97
C VAL A 338 -28.72 5.74 -24.90
N ILE A 339 -29.04 6.54 -25.94
CA ILE A 339 -30.08 6.24 -26.93
C ILE A 339 -29.83 4.87 -27.57
N ARG A 340 -28.59 4.59 -28.01
CA ARG A 340 -28.22 3.30 -28.62
C ARG A 340 -28.26 2.13 -27.64
N ALA A 341 -27.90 2.33 -26.38
CA ALA A 341 -28.00 1.30 -25.36
C ALA A 341 -29.45 0.99 -24.97
N GLN A 342 -30.32 2.00 -24.90
CA GLN A 342 -31.76 1.84 -24.69
C GLN A 342 -32.43 1.10 -25.85
N GLY A 343 -32.15 1.50 -27.10
CA GLY A 343 -32.63 0.78 -28.29
C GLY A 343 -32.14 -0.67 -28.33
N LEU A 344 -30.85 -0.92 -28.02
CA LEU A 344 -30.33 -2.29 -27.90
C LEU A 344 -31.03 -3.09 -26.81
N ALA A 345 -31.37 -2.48 -25.67
CA ALA A 345 -32.09 -3.17 -24.60
C ALA A 345 -33.54 -3.52 -25.00
N ALA A 346 -34.23 -2.64 -25.73
CA ALA A 346 -35.57 -2.88 -26.25
C ALA A 346 -35.58 -4.01 -27.30
N ASP A 347 -34.69 -3.93 -28.30
CA ASP A 347 -34.60 -4.96 -29.35
C ASP A 347 -34.26 -6.33 -28.77
N VAL A 348 -33.32 -6.38 -27.80
CA VAL A 348 -32.95 -7.62 -27.11
C VAL A 348 -34.08 -8.17 -26.23
N ALA A 349 -34.97 -7.32 -25.71
CA ALA A 349 -36.18 -7.76 -25.01
C ALA A 349 -37.26 -8.30 -25.96
N ALA A 350 -37.28 -7.86 -27.21
CA ALA A 350 -38.17 -8.35 -28.27
C ALA A 350 -37.68 -9.63 -28.98
N LEU A 351 -36.43 -10.07 -28.74
CA LEU A 351 -35.86 -11.25 -29.37
C LEU A 351 -36.61 -12.55 -29.03
N ASN A 352 -37.30 -13.12 -30.03
CA ASN A 352 -37.81 -14.48 -29.96
C ASN A 352 -36.71 -15.48 -30.39
N THR A 353 -36.16 -16.24 -29.44
CA THR A 353 -35.10 -17.23 -29.70
C THR A 353 -35.03 -18.30 -28.62
N ALA A 354 -34.66 -19.52 -29.00
CA ALA A 354 -34.43 -20.65 -28.10
C ALA A 354 -33.14 -20.53 -27.26
N TYR A 355 -32.37 -19.44 -27.37
CA TYR A 355 -31.11 -19.25 -26.63
C TYR A 355 -31.32 -19.30 -25.09
N PRO A 356 -30.76 -20.29 -24.36
CA PRO A 356 -30.99 -20.43 -22.91
C PRO A 356 -30.48 -19.24 -22.07
N GLY A 357 -29.56 -18.45 -22.61
CA GLY A 357 -29.04 -17.24 -21.97
C GLY A 357 -29.92 -16.00 -22.10
N LEU A 358 -30.99 -16.02 -22.91
CA LEU A 358 -31.78 -14.83 -23.29
C LEU A 358 -32.23 -14.00 -22.08
N LYS A 359 -32.83 -14.62 -21.05
CA LYS A 359 -33.28 -13.91 -19.83
C LYS A 359 -32.15 -13.18 -19.08
N ARG A 360 -30.91 -13.67 -19.19
CA ARG A 360 -29.72 -13.02 -18.61
C ARG A 360 -29.18 -11.91 -19.52
N LEU A 361 -29.19 -12.13 -20.84
CA LEU A 361 -28.82 -11.14 -21.85
C LEU A 361 -29.73 -9.91 -21.79
N ILE A 362 -31.06 -10.07 -21.72
CA ILE A 362 -32.04 -8.97 -21.53
C ILE A 362 -31.71 -8.15 -20.28
N LYS A 363 -31.46 -8.81 -19.14
CA LYS A 363 -31.08 -8.13 -17.90
C LYS A 363 -29.73 -7.41 -18.02
N ALA A 364 -28.79 -7.93 -18.82
CA ALA A 364 -27.48 -7.34 -19.01
C ALA A 364 -27.50 -6.13 -19.97
N THR A 365 -28.30 -6.13 -21.04
CA THR A 365 -28.44 -4.96 -21.92
C THR A 365 -29.22 -3.83 -21.27
N ALA A 366 -30.34 -4.14 -20.59
CA ALA A 366 -31.05 -3.16 -19.76
C ALA A 366 -30.12 -2.58 -18.66
N GLY A 367 -29.36 -3.44 -17.98
CA GLY A 367 -28.37 -3.03 -16.99
C GLY A 367 -27.21 -2.19 -17.54
N LEU A 368 -26.84 -2.36 -18.83
CA LEU A 368 -25.88 -1.47 -19.50
C LEU A 368 -26.52 -0.10 -19.79
N ALA A 369 -27.75 -0.07 -20.31
CA ALA A 369 -28.46 1.18 -20.62
C ALA A 369 -28.62 2.07 -19.37
N THR A 370 -29.11 1.49 -18.26
CA THR A 370 -29.20 2.18 -16.97
C THR A 370 -27.82 2.62 -16.46
N TYR A 371 -26.78 1.78 -16.60
CA TYR A 371 -25.43 2.15 -16.15
C TYR A 371 -24.83 3.32 -16.92
N ILE A 372 -25.00 3.37 -18.24
CA ILE A 372 -24.52 4.50 -19.07
C ILE A 372 -25.31 5.76 -18.71
N ALA A 373 -26.65 5.69 -18.63
CA ALA A 373 -27.49 6.83 -18.27
C ALA A 373 -27.14 7.41 -16.89
N ASN A 374 -27.01 6.57 -15.86
CA ASN A 374 -26.64 6.96 -14.49
C ASN A 374 -25.22 7.58 -14.39
N ASN A 375 -24.41 7.51 -15.44
CA ASN A 375 -23.03 7.99 -15.49
C ASN A 375 -22.76 8.95 -16.66
N ALA A 376 -23.77 9.41 -17.40
CA ALA A 376 -23.60 10.21 -18.62
C ALA A 376 -22.67 11.43 -18.41
N ALA A 377 -22.90 12.21 -17.35
CA ALA A 377 -22.09 13.38 -17.00
C ALA A 377 -20.64 13.06 -16.56
N ALA A 378 -20.30 11.80 -16.30
CA ALA A 378 -18.94 11.35 -15.97
C ALA A 378 -18.25 10.64 -17.16
N ILE A 379 -18.94 10.44 -18.28
CA ILE A 379 -18.35 9.95 -19.53
C ILE A 379 -17.63 11.11 -20.21
N VAL A 380 -16.40 10.86 -20.65
CA VAL A 380 -15.52 11.87 -21.29
C VAL A 380 -14.97 11.32 -22.60
N ASN A 381 -14.35 12.18 -23.41
CA ASN A 381 -13.67 11.74 -24.63
C ASN A 381 -12.36 10.99 -24.30
N TYR A 382 -12.47 9.71 -23.95
CA TYR A 382 -11.35 8.83 -23.64
C TYR A 382 -10.33 8.77 -24.77
N SER A 383 -10.77 8.80 -26.03
CA SER A 383 -9.88 8.84 -27.20
C SER A 383 -8.96 10.07 -27.19
N LYS A 384 -9.42 11.24 -26.72
CA LYS A 384 -8.64 12.48 -26.60
C LYS A 384 -7.68 12.41 -25.41
N ARG A 385 -8.11 11.83 -24.29
CA ARG A 385 -7.27 11.59 -23.08
C ARG A 385 -6.15 10.58 -23.38
N TRP A 386 -6.47 9.46 -24.02
CA TRP A 386 -5.53 8.42 -24.44
C TRP A 386 -4.45 8.94 -25.39
N ARG A 387 -4.80 9.71 -26.42
CA ARG A 387 -3.83 10.33 -27.36
C ARG A 387 -2.83 11.27 -26.68
N LYS A 388 -3.18 11.83 -25.51
CA LYS A 388 -2.30 12.67 -24.69
C LYS A 388 -1.51 11.90 -23.62
N GLY A 389 -1.77 10.61 -23.42
CA GLY A 389 -1.24 9.84 -22.29
C GLY A 389 -1.90 10.16 -20.93
N GLU A 390 -3.03 10.87 -20.91
CA GLU A 390 -3.82 11.07 -19.70
C GLU A 390 -4.41 9.73 -19.21
N ARG A 391 -4.56 9.57 -17.89
CA ARG A 391 -5.16 8.36 -17.30
C ARG A 391 -6.65 8.28 -17.66
N ILE A 392 -7.12 7.06 -17.97
CA ILE A 392 -8.52 6.77 -18.30
C ILE A 392 -9.13 5.62 -17.47
N SER A 393 -8.36 5.01 -16.56
CA SER A 393 -8.81 3.83 -15.82
C SER A 393 -8.20 3.66 -14.42
N THR A 394 -8.94 3.00 -13.52
CA THR A 394 -8.54 2.69 -12.14
C THR A 394 -7.59 1.49 -12.00
N ALA A 395 -7.07 0.88 -13.07
CA ALA A 395 -6.14 -0.27 -12.98
C ALA A 395 -4.89 -0.05 -12.06
N PHE A 396 -4.51 1.21 -11.80
CA PHE A 396 -3.47 1.53 -10.80
C PHE A 396 -3.95 1.34 -9.34
N VAL A 397 -5.25 1.48 -9.09
CA VAL A 397 -5.97 1.22 -7.83
C VAL A 397 -6.15 -0.27 -7.59
N GLU A 398 -6.39 -1.09 -8.62
CA GLU A 398 -6.56 -2.55 -8.49
C GLU A 398 -5.36 -3.20 -7.75
N SER A 399 -4.13 -2.78 -8.11
CA SER A 399 -2.89 -3.19 -7.41
C SER A 399 -2.91 -2.82 -5.92
N THR A 400 -3.58 -1.71 -5.58
CA THR A 400 -3.74 -1.18 -4.23
C THR A 400 -4.90 -1.87 -3.49
N VAL A 401 -6.01 -2.21 -4.14
CA VAL A 401 -7.07 -3.07 -3.57
C VAL A 401 -6.52 -4.46 -3.25
N ASN A 402 -5.74 -5.05 -4.15
CA ASN A 402 -5.04 -6.31 -3.91
C ASN A 402 -4.07 -6.21 -2.72
N ARG A 403 -3.31 -5.10 -2.63
CA ARG A 403 -2.34 -4.85 -1.55
C ARG A 403 -2.99 -4.54 -0.20
N VAL A 404 -4.02 -3.70 -0.15
CA VAL A 404 -4.69 -3.21 1.07
C VAL A 404 -5.77 -4.19 1.52
N ILE A 405 -6.65 -4.65 0.64
CA ILE A 405 -7.73 -5.59 0.97
C ILE A 405 -7.30 -7.04 0.74
N SER A 406 -7.10 -7.46 -0.51
CA SER A 406 -7.16 -8.89 -0.85
C SER A 406 -6.11 -9.75 -0.14
N ARG A 407 -4.88 -9.24 0.04
CA ARG A 407 -3.81 -9.91 0.79
C ARG A 407 -4.15 -10.23 2.26
N ARG A 408 -5.00 -9.43 2.93
CA ARG A 408 -5.28 -9.53 4.38
C ARG A 408 -6.68 -10.00 4.74
N PHE A 409 -7.65 -9.75 3.85
CA PHE A 409 -9.07 -10.00 4.10
C PHE A 409 -9.66 -11.15 3.27
N ALA A 410 -9.13 -11.44 2.07
CA ALA A 410 -9.83 -12.27 1.07
C ALA A 410 -9.06 -13.49 0.52
N LYS A 411 -7.72 -13.47 0.49
CA LYS A 411 -6.87 -14.57 -0.04
C LYS A 411 -6.64 -15.66 1.04
N LYS A 412 -5.42 -16.19 1.22
CA LYS A 412 -5.08 -17.25 2.21
C LYS A 412 -5.29 -16.86 3.70
N GLN A 413 -5.97 -15.75 3.99
CA GLN A 413 -6.33 -15.25 5.31
C GLN A 413 -7.82 -14.83 5.35
N GLN A 414 -8.69 -15.57 4.66
CA GLN A 414 -10.12 -15.23 4.51
C GLN A 414 -10.90 -15.41 5.82
N MET A 415 -10.84 -14.41 6.68
CA MET A 415 -11.65 -14.30 7.89
C MET A 415 -13.04 -13.69 7.60
N GLN A 416 -13.98 -13.90 8.51
CA GLN A 416 -15.19 -13.08 8.64
C GLN A 416 -14.88 -11.83 9.46
N TRP A 417 -15.47 -10.68 9.13
CA TRP A 417 -15.12 -9.40 9.76
C TRP A 417 -16.33 -8.57 10.19
N SER A 418 -16.19 -7.82 11.29
CA SER A 418 -17.08 -6.70 11.58
C SER A 418 -16.69 -5.47 10.77
N LYS A 419 -17.68 -4.62 10.46
CA LYS A 419 -17.46 -3.33 9.78
C LYS A 419 -16.42 -2.47 10.53
N LEU A 420 -16.57 -2.33 11.84
CA LEU A 420 -15.68 -1.51 12.68
C LEU A 420 -14.25 -2.06 12.76
N GLY A 421 -14.07 -3.38 12.90
CA GLY A 421 -12.75 -4.01 12.89
C GLY A 421 -12.05 -3.87 11.54
N THR A 422 -12.82 -3.92 10.45
CA THR A 422 -12.34 -3.68 9.09
C THR A 422 -11.90 -2.24 8.89
N HIS A 423 -12.74 -1.27 9.27
CA HIS A 423 -12.40 0.16 9.22
C HIS A 423 -11.09 0.43 9.97
N ARG A 424 -10.98 -0.02 11.23
CA ARG A 424 -9.79 0.18 12.07
C ARG A 424 -8.52 -0.46 11.49
N LEU A 425 -8.63 -1.66 10.92
CA LEU A 425 -7.50 -2.33 10.27
C LEU A 425 -7.04 -1.61 8.99
N LEU A 426 -7.94 -0.94 8.26
CA LEU A 426 -7.57 -0.13 7.10
C LEU A 426 -6.79 1.13 7.48
N GLN A 427 -7.12 1.80 8.59
CA GLN A 427 -6.42 3.04 9.01
C GLN A 427 -4.97 2.81 9.43
N THR A 428 -4.64 1.61 9.91
CA THR A 428 -3.27 1.21 10.21
C THR A 428 -2.59 0.63 8.96
N ARG A 429 -3.25 -0.30 8.25
CA ARG A 429 -2.67 -0.99 7.07
C ARG A 429 -2.37 -0.06 5.89
N THR A 430 -3.19 0.95 5.63
CA THR A 430 -2.94 1.94 4.57
C THR A 430 -1.64 2.70 4.82
N LYS A 431 -1.47 3.26 6.02
CA LYS A 431 -0.22 3.91 6.46
C LYS A 431 0.99 2.97 6.37
N THR A 432 0.87 1.72 6.80
CA THR A 432 1.95 0.71 6.67
C THR A 432 2.30 0.46 5.20
N CYS A 433 1.31 0.30 4.32
CA CYS A 433 1.50 0.12 2.88
C CYS A 433 2.09 1.35 2.17
N MET A 434 2.05 2.53 2.79
CA MET A 434 2.65 3.78 2.28
C MET A 434 4.05 4.08 2.83
N GLY A 435 4.61 3.20 3.67
CA GLY A 435 5.88 3.46 4.38
C GLY A 435 5.77 4.59 5.43
N LEU A 436 4.56 5.02 5.78
CA LEU A 436 4.32 6.08 6.76
C LEU A 436 4.39 5.58 8.21
N PHE A 437 4.28 4.26 8.42
CA PHE A 437 4.73 3.63 9.67
C PHE A 437 6.26 3.61 9.72
N SER A 438 6.82 4.62 10.40
CA SER A 438 8.17 4.62 10.95
C SER A 438 8.07 4.88 12.45
N VAL A 439 8.97 4.29 13.26
CA VAL A 439 8.97 4.46 14.73
C VAL A 439 8.91 5.93 15.12
N LYS A 440 9.67 6.80 14.45
CA LYS A 440 9.68 8.26 14.70
C LYS A 440 8.32 8.92 14.41
N HIS A 441 7.68 8.60 13.28
CA HIS A 441 6.35 9.13 12.96
C HIS A 441 5.26 8.58 13.90
N PHE A 442 5.40 7.33 14.34
CA PHE A 442 4.47 6.70 15.27
C PHE A 442 4.56 7.29 16.68
N LEU A 443 5.78 7.49 17.19
CA LEU A 443 6.05 8.22 18.43
C LEU A 443 5.37 9.60 18.41
N ILE A 444 5.59 10.37 17.35
CA ILE A 444 5.00 11.71 17.19
C ILE A 444 3.47 11.63 17.17
N GLN A 445 2.88 10.79 16.30
CA GLN A 445 1.42 10.74 16.16
C GLN A 445 0.70 10.16 17.39
N VAL A 446 1.29 9.20 18.10
CA VAL A 446 0.58 8.45 19.16
C VAL A 446 0.90 8.98 20.57
N PHE A 447 1.98 9.75 20.76
CA PHE A 447 2.45 10.19 22.09
C PHE A 447 2.84 11.67 22.24
N SER A 448 3.01 12.48 21.17
CA SER A 448 3.35 13.90 21.33
C SER A 448 2.21 14.77 21.88
N GLY A 449 0.99 14.25 22.03
CA GLY A 449 -0.15 14.95 22.63
C GLY A 449 -0.07 15.17 24.16
N SER A 450 1.07 14.92 24.81
CA SER A 450 1.21 15.04 26.28
C SER A 450 2.57 15.54 26.76
N ILE A 451 3.43 16.05 25.87
CA ILE A 451 4.71 16.67 26.23
C ILE A 451 4.56 18.19 26.07
N PRO A 452 4.42 18.99 27.15
CA PRO A 452 4.69 20.42 27.05
C PRO A 452 6.17 20.58 26.66
N MET A 453 6.47 21.39 25.65
CA MET A 453 7.86 21.65 25.28
C MET A 453 8.57 22.29 26.47
N PHE A 454 9.63 21.64 26.96
CA PHE A 454 10.59 22.29 27.83
C PHE A 454 11.26 23.41 27.01
N ASP A 455 11.21 24.63 27.51
CA ASP A 455 11.82 25.76 26.81
C ASP A 455 13.34 25.63 26.86
N GLN A 456 13.98 25.50 25.70
CA GLN A 456 15.45 25.41 25.61
C GLN A 456 16.14 26.76 25.83
N ARG A 457 15.38 27.85 26.02
CA ARG A 457 15.91 29.19 26.34
C ARG A 457 16.24 29.34 27.82
N ASN A 458 17.20 28.56 28.30
CA ASN A 458 18.05 28.92 29.45
C ASN A 458 19.32 28.03 29.53
N HIS A 459 20.20 28.15 28.54
CA HIS A 459 21.63 27.91 28.75
C HIS A 459 22.33 29.26 28.90
N PRO A 460 23.12 29.50 29.98
CA PRO A 460 23.97 30.68 30.06
C PRO A 460 25.03 30.63 28.95
N SER A 461 25.30 31.78 28.32
CA SER A 461 26.19 31.88 27.17
C SER A 461 27.64 31.57 27.51
N VAL A 462 28.22 30.53 26.89
CA VAL A 462 29.66 30.30 26.90
C VAL A 462 30.34 31.39 26.05
N PRO A 463 31.38 32.11 26.54
CA PRO A 463 32.03 33.17 25.78
C PRO A 463 32.76 32.66 24.53
N THR A 464 32.52 33.30 23.38
CA THR A 464 33.28 33.07 22.15
C THR A 464 34.70 33.63 22.29
N MET A 465 35.69 32.79 22.63
CA MET A 465 37.08 33.18 22.46
C MET A 465 37.47 33.23 20.98
N MET A 466 37.89 34.40 20.52
CA MET A 466 38.72 34.51 19.32
C MET A 466 40.05 33.77 19.54
N LEU A 467 40.53 33.05 18.53
CA LEU A 467 41.97 32.82 18.37
C LEU A 467 42.35 32.84 16.88
N ALA A 468 43.59 33.26 16.62
CA ALA A 468 43.97 33.88 15.36
C ALA A 468 44.12 32.91 14.17
N ARG A 469 44.04 33.48 12.97
CA ARG A 469 44.56 32.84 11.74
C ARG A 469 46.08 32.63 11.89
N HIS A 470 46.57 31.46 11.47
CA HIS A 470 47.96 31.34 11.04
C HIS A 470 48.06 30.66 9.67
N ARG A 471 49.06 31.09 8.87
CA ARG A 471 49.38 30.55 7.55
C ARG A 471 50.68 29.73 7.62
N GLN A 472 50.98 29.04 6.52
CA GLN A 472 52.10 28.09 6.30
C GLN A 472 51.86 26.71 6.97
N GLY A 473 52.14 25.56 6.35
CA GLY A 473 52.33 25.28 4.92
C GLY A 473 53.68 24.67 4.52
N ARG A 474 53.79 23.33 4.55
CA ARG A 474 54.74 22.55 3.72
C ARG A 474 54.24 21.10 3.54
N ARG A 475 54.70 20.45 2.46
CA ARG A 475 54.45 19.02 2.17
C ARG A 475 55.53 18.16 2.85
N SER A 476 55.15 16.96 3.28
CA SER A 476 56.02 15.78 3.27
C SER A 476 55.19 14.52 3.01
N ARG A 477 55.75 13.55 2.27
CA ARG A 477 55.20 12.20 2.11
C ARG A 477 55.90 11.28 3.10
N MET A 478 55.19 10.31 3.66
CA MET A 478 55.81 9.06 4.08
C MET A 478 54.85 7.90 3.87
N ALA A 479 55.38 6.73 3.50
CA ALA A 479 54.61 5.54 3.18
C ALA A 479 54.89 4.44 4.21
N VAL A 480 53.87 3.64 4.52
CA VAL A 480 53.99 2.48 5.43
C VAL A 480 53.88 1.20 4.58
N ARG A 481 54.80 0.25 4.80
CA ARG A 481 54.83 -1.05 4.11
C ARG A 481 53.91 -2.07 4.80
N PRO A 482 53.31 -3.02 4.07
CA PRO A 482 52.66 -4.19 4.65
C PRO A 482 53.69 -5.30 5.02
N PRO A 483 53.35 -6.21 5.96
CA PRO A 483 54.09 -7.45 6.23
C PRO A 483 53.86 -8.53 5.14
N PRO A 484 54.69 -9.59 5.06
CA PRO A 484 54.79 -10.46 3.89
C PRO A 484 53.78 -11.62 3.83
N GLN A 485 53.62 -12.20 2.63
CA GLN A 485 52.85 -13.43 2.38
C GLN A 485 53.74 -14.68 2.48
N ALA A 486 53.18 -15.78 2.98
CA ALA A 486 53.70 -17.14 2.80
C ALA A 486 52.93 -17.89 1.70
N ALA A 487 53.51 -18.96 1.15
CA ALA A 487 53.14 -19.45 -0.18
C ALA A 487 51.98 -20.48 -0.23
N ARG A 488 51.10 -20.26 -1.21
CA ARG A 488 50.40 -21.23 -2.08
C ARG A 488 50.38 -22.72 -1.66
N SER A 489 49.17 -23.28 -1.72
CA SER A 489 48.89 -24.40 -2.62
C SER A 489 47.45 -24.35 -3.13
N VAL A 490 47.22 -24.82 -4.36
CA VAL A 490 45.88 -24.96 -4.97
C VAL A 490 45.68 -26.44 -5.29
N LEU A 491 44.51 -26.99 -4.95
CA LEU A 491 44.11 -28.32 -5.41
C LEU A 491 42.60 -28.35 -5.67
N GLU A 492 42.21 -28.65 -6.91
CA GLU A 492 40.83 -28.98 -7.24
C GLU A 492 40.43 -30.31 -6.60
N VAL A 493 39.20 -30.40 -6.08
CA VAL A 493 38.57 -31.69 -5.76
C VAL A 493 37.23 -31.77 -6.49
N ARG A 494 37.18 -32.57 -7.57
CA ARG A 494 35.94 -32.90 -8.27
C ARG A 494 35.10 -33.89 -7.43
N PRO A 495 33.76 -33.80 -7.46
CA PRO A 495 32.90 -34.63 -6.61
C PRO A 495 32.90 -36.10 -7.03
N ARG A 496 33.04 -37.02 -6.07
CA ARG A 496 32.75 -38.45 -6.26
C ARG A 496 31.33 -38.78 -5.79
N ARG A 497 30.58 -39.54 -6.59
CA ARG A 497 29.32 -40.17 -6.17
C ARG A 497 29.61 -41.46 -5.41
N CYS A 498 28.85 -41.74 -4.36
CA CYS A 498 28.69 -43.07 -3.78
C CYS A 498 27.18 -43.37 -3.59
N HIS A 499 26.78 -44.62 -3.82
CA HIS A 499 25.40 -45.08 -3.65
C HIS A 499 25.10 -45.54 -2.21
N PRO A 500 23.83 -45.58 -1.78
CA PRO A 500 23.46 -45.99 -0.43
C PRO A 500 23.61 -47.50 -0.21
N ARG A 501 23.99 -47.90 1.01
CA ARG A 501 23.84 -49.27 1.53
C ARG A 501 22.62 -49.38 2.45
N ARG A 502 22.13 -50.61 2.61
CA ARG A 502 20.92 -51.01 3.34
C ARG A 502 21.31 -51.98 4.48
N VAL A 503 20.33 -52.39 5.30
CA VAL A 503 20.42 -53.38 6.42
C VAL A 503 21.02 -52.80 7.72
N GLY A 504 20.47 -53.05 8.92
CA GLY A 504 19.16 -53.66 9.23
C GLY A 504 18.87 -53.96 10.73
N ARG A 505 17.57 -54.01 11.07
CA ARG A 505 16.83 -54.65 12.20
C ARG A 505 17.42 -54.76 13.64
N GLY A 506 16.62 -54.27 14.60
CA GLY A 506 16.41 -54.77 15.98
C GLY A 506 15.56 -53.75 16.78
N SER A 507 14.32 -53.98 17.25
CA SER A 507 13.80 -54.88 18.32
C SER A 507 14.39 -54.58 19.71
N ALA A 508 13.64 -54.29 20.78
CA ALA A 508 12.18 -54.13 21.03
C ALA A 508 11.98 -53.16 22.25
N GLY A 509 10.79 -52.82 22.80
CA GLY A 509 9.38 -53.17 22.53
C GLY A 509 8.44 -52.59 23.62
N ALA A 510 7.14 -52.88 23.54
CA ALA A 510 6.05 -52.50 24.48
C ALA A 510 5.74 -50.97 24.62
N ASP A 511 4.53 -50.53 24.98
CA ASP A 511 3.35 -51.25 25.49
C ASP A 511 2.00 -50.70 24.92
N ARG A 512 0.91 -51.46 25.18
CA ARG A 512 -0.56 -51.19 25.18
C ARG A 512 -1.16 -49.83 24.72
N ALA A 513 -2.40 -49.74 24.21
CA ALA A 513 -3.37 -50.73 23.69
C ALA A 513 -4.62 -50.03 23.10
N ALA A 514 -5.35 -50.72 22.21
CA ALA A 514 -6.75 -50.48 21.76
C ALA A 514 -7.13 -49.11 21.13
N GLY A 515 -8.13 -49.02 20.25
CA GLY A 515 -8.95 -50.07 19.62
C GLY A 515 -10.15 -49.49 18.83
N SER A 516 -10.60 -50.23 17.82
CA SER A 516 -11.68 -49.90 16.85
C SER A 516 -11.38 -48.80 15.80
N GLY A 517 -11.75 -48.92 14.52
CA GLY A 517 -12.00 -50.15 13.75
C GLY A 517 -13.29 -50.17 12.89
N ARG A 518 -13.16 -49.72 11.62
CA ARG A 518 -13.89 -50.11 10.38
C ARG A 518 -13.39 -49.12 9.30
N LEU A 519 -12.66 -49.48 8.24
CA LEU A 519 -12.93 -50.43 7.14
C LEU A 519 -14.27 -50.18 6.43
N PHE A 520 -14.20 -49.68 5.19
CA PHE A 520 -14.52 -50.50 4.02
C PHE A 520 -13.67 -50.09 2.80
N GLN A 521 -13.32 -51.07 1.97
CA GLN A 521 -12.82 -50.89 0.59
C GLN A 521 -14.05 -50.82 -0.35
N SER A 522 -14.05 -50.77 -1.68
CA SER A 522 -13.04 -50.82 -2.77
C SER A 522 -13.76 -50.33 -4.04
N GLY A 523 -13.05 -49.94 -5.10
CA GLY A 523 -13.71 -49.62 -6.38
C GLY A 523 -12.79 -49.06 -7.45
N ALA A 524 -11.95 -49.92 -8.03
CA ALA A 524 -11.13 -49.57 -9.20
C ALA A 524 -11.64 -50.32 -10.45
N LEU A 525 -11.81 -49.60 -11.55
CA LEU A 525 -11.91 -50.15 -12.91
C LEU A 525 -11.14 -49.22 -13.87
N ALA A 526 -10.67 -49.76 -14.99
CA ALA A 526 -9.66 -49.13 -15.83
C ALA A 526 -9.92 -49.37 -17.34
N SER A 527 -8.96 -48.94 -18.17
CA SER A 527 -8.87 -49.11 -19.64
C SER A 527 -9.63 -48.10 -20.51
N GLY A 528 -9.21 -48.03 -21.79
CA GLY A 528 -9.70 -47.08 -22.81
C GLY A 528 -8.68 -45.99 -23.16
N GLY A 529 -8.24 -45.90 -24.42
CA GLY A 529 -7.30 -44.87 -24.86
C GLY A 529 -7.05 -44.82 -26.37
N SER A 530 -6.23 -43.84 -26.78
CA SER A 530 -5.75 -43.55 -28.15
C SER A 530 -6.69 -42.78 -29.11
N ALA A 531 -6.06 -42.24 -30.16
CA ALA A 531 -6.61 -41.81 -31.45
C ALA A 531 -7.70 -40.69 -31.51
N ALA A 532 -7.34 -39.43 -31.23
CA ALA A 532 -8.12 -38.26 -31.70
C ALA A 532 -7.29 -36.95 -31.84
N ASN A 533 -6.03 -37.01 -32.29
CA ASN A 533 -5.11 -35.85 -32.26
C ASN A 533 -4.37 -35.58 -33.59
N GLN A 534 -5.07 -35.72 -34.73
CA GLN A 534 -4.49 -35.48 -36.06
C GLN A 534 -5.49 -35.02 -37.14
N ALA A 535 -6.52 -34.25 -36.76
CA ALA A 535 -7.40 -33.54 -37.69
C ALA A 535 -7.58 -32.07 -37.24
N ILE A 536 -7.82 -31.16 -38.20
CA ILE A 536 -7.75 -29.69 -38.09
C ILE A 536 -6.33 -29.12 -38.33
N ARG A 537 -5.85 -29.28 -39.57
CA ARG A 537 -4.68 -28.54 -40.08
C ARG A 537 -4.72 -28.24 -41.60
N GLN A 538 -5.91 -28.11 -42.19
CA GLN A 538 -6.09 -27.76 -43.62
C GLN A 538 -7.48 -27.17 -43.93
N THR A 539 -7.68 -25.88 -43.65
CA THR A 539 -8.71 -25.02 -44.29
C THR A 539 -8.40 -23.54 -44.04
N CYS A 540 -9.14 -22.63 -44.69
CA CYS A 540 -9.02 -21.17 -44.55
C CYS A 540 -7.74 -20.51 -45.09
N MET A 541 -7.42 -20.80 -46.36
CA MET A 541 -6.72 -19.86 -47.25
C MET A 541 -7.65 -19.48 -48.41
N ARG A 542 -8.49 -18.44 -48.23
CA ARG A 542 -9.17 -17.59 -49.25
C ARG A 542 -10.36 -16.82 -48.67
N SER A 543 -10.16 -15.54 -48.35
CA SER A 543 -11.06 -14.42 -48.70
C SER A 543 -10.47 -13.11 -48.16
N GLY A 544 -10.38 -12.09 -49.02
CA GLY A 544 -9.94 -10.75 -48.62
C GLY A 544 -11.13 -9.91 -48.15
N GLY A 545 -10.96 -9.14 -47.08
CA GLY A 545 -11.98 -8.22 -46.59
C GLY A 545 -11.43 -7.35 -45.46
N GLY A 546 -11.16 -6.08 -45.75
CA GLY A 546 -10.59 -5.15 -44.77
C GLY A 546 -11.58 -4.82 -43.64
N ARG A 547 -11.19 -5.06 -42.39
CA ARG A 547 -11.85 -4.52 -41.20
C ARG A 547 -10.80 -3.94 -40.25
N ALA A 548 -11.06 -2.76 -39.69
CA ALA A 548 -10.14 -2.09 -38.78
C ALA A 548 -10.18 -2.74 -37.39
N THR A 549 -9.19 -3.58 -37.07
CA THR A 549 -9.07 -4.21 -35.75
C THR A 549 -8.66 -3.19 -34.69
N MET A 550 -9.63 -2.67 -33.92
CA MET A 550 -9.32 -1.82 -32.76
C MET A 550 -8.82 -2.71 -31.60
N MET A 551 -7.49 -2.86 -31.51
CA MET A 551 -6.82 -3.82 -30.64
C MET A 551 -7.05 -3.54 -29.14
N LEU A 552 -7.65 -4.51 -28.44
CA LEU A 552 -7.60 -4.61 -26.97
C LEU A 552 -6.17 -4.94 -26.51
N TYR A 553 -5.38 -3.91 -26.19
CA TYR A 553 -4.05 -4.08 -25.59
C TYR A 553 -4.04 -3.79 -24.09
N ALA A 554 -3.70 -4.82 -23.30
CA ALA A 554 -3.28 -4.64 -21.92
C ALA A 554 -1.92 -3.90 -21.87
N HIS A 555 -1.74 -3.04 -20.87
CA HIS A 555 -0.62 -2.09 -20.86
C HIS A 555 0.72 -2.75 -20.55
N ARG A 556 1.71 -2.62 -21.45
CA ARG A 556 3.12 -2.89 -21.11
C ARG A 556 3.63 -1.75 -20.23
N MET A 557 3.97 -2.04 -18.98
CA MET A 557 4.63 -1.08 -18.08
C MET A 557 6.13 -1.01 -18.42
N ARG A 558 6.68 0.20 -18.58
CA ARG A 558 8.12 0.42 -18.43
C ARG A 558 8.41 0.53 -16.93
N GLY A 559 8.72 -0.59 -16.29
CA GLY A 559 9.31 -0.57 -14.95
C GLY A 559 10.76 -0.09 -15.01
N SER A 560 11.18 0.73 -14.05
CA SER A 560 12.62 0.83 -13.73
C SER A 560 13.11 -0.52 -13.20
N ARG A 561 14.39 -0.83 -13.39
CA ARG A 561 15.01 -2.04 -12.84
C ARG A 561 15.60 -1.74 -11.46
N GLU A 562 14.95 -2.24 -10.42
CA GLU A 562 15.60 -2.53 -9.13
C GLU A 562 15.11 -3.91 -8.67
N ASP A 563 16.04 -4.87 -8.70
CA ASP A 563 16.21 -6.16 -8.02
C ASP A 563 15.01 -7.05 -7.57
N GLY A 564 15.23 -8.37 -7.66
CA GLY A 564 14.51 -9.38 -6.84
C GLY A 564 13.62 -10.38 -7.61
N THR A 565 14.14 -11.58 -7.87
CA THR A 565 13.42 -12.68 -8.53
C THR A 565 12.39 -13.38 -7.63
N ILE A 566 11.14 -13.55 -8.09
CA ILE A 566 10.24 -14.63 -7.66
C ILE A 566 9.48 -15.17 -8.89
N LEU A 567 9.42 -16.49 -9.06
CA LEU A 567 8.65 -17.14 -10.13
C LEU A 567 7.14 -17.00 -9.89
N SER A 568 6.38 -16.80 -10.97
CA SER A 568 4.93 -16.99 -10.99
C SER A 568 4.59 -18.23 -11.82
N ILE A 569 3.99 -19.24 -11.17
CA ILE A 569 3.48 -20.44 -11.85
C ILE A 569 2.23 -20.05 -12.64
N GLY A 570 2.17 -20.48 -13.91
CA GLY A 570 1.33 -19.83 -14.92
C GLY A 570 -0.12 -20.31 -15.00
N LEU A 571 -0.96 -19.44 -15.57
CA LEU A 571 -2.04 -19.86 -16.45
C LEU A 571 -1.50 -19.85 -17.89
N ALA A 572 -1.94 -20.78 -18.74
CA ALA A 572 -1.24 -21.11 -19.98
C ALA A 572 -1.36 -20.01 -21.08
N PRO A 573 -0.26 -19.69 -21.80
CA PRO A 573 -0.33 -18.90 -23.02
C PRO A 573 -0.75 -19.77 -24.22
N MET A 574 -1.54 -19.21 -25.14
CA MET A 574 -1.76 -19.85 -26.45
C MET A 574 -0.59 -19.60 -27.41
N ILE A 575 -0.50 -20.47 -28.42
CA ILE A 575 0.65 -20.70 -29.30
C ILE A 575 1.11 -19.43 -30.04
N TRP A 576 2.44 -19.26 -30.14
CA TRP A 576 3.10 -18.20 -30.90
C TRP A 576 3.63 -18.75 -32.24
N CYS A 577 3.32 -18.09 -33.35
CA CYS A 577 3.91 -18.37 -34.66
C CYS A 577 4.75 -17.18 -35.11
N THR A 578 6.07 -17.33 -35.08
CA THR A 578 7.03 -16.25 -35.41
C THR A 578 7.35 -16.25 -36.90
N VAL A 579 6.91 -15.24 -37.64
CA VAL A 579 7.44 -14.96 -38.99
C VAL A 579 8.68 -14.09 -38.85
N HIS A 580 9.85 -14.63 -39.20
CA HIS A 580 11.09 -13.86 -39.25
C HIS A 580 11.16 -13.03 -40.54
N HIS A 581 11.38 -11.72 -40.40
CA HIS A 581 12.01 -10.90 -41.44
C HIS A 581 13.45 -10.56 -41.02
N PRO A 582 14.43 -10.63 -41.95
CA PRO A 582 15.83 -10.36 -41.63
C PRO A 582 16.12 -8.86 -41.47
N PRO A 583 17.11 -8.47 -40.64
CA PRO A 583 17.48 -7.07 -40.45
C PRO A 583 18.25 -6.52 -41.67
N ARG A 584 17.93 -5.30 -42.10
CA ARG A 584 18.76 -4.55 -43.05
C ARG A 584 20.09 -4.15 -42.39
N SER A 585 21.19 -4.38 -43.10
CA SER A 585 22.54 -4.03 -42.65
C SER A 585 22.76 -2.51 -42.62
N ARG A 586 23.54 -2.05 -41.63
CA ARG A 586 24.17 -0.73 -41.63
C ARG A 586 25.60 -0.86 -42.16
N ARG A 587 26.06 0.13 -42.94
CA ARG A 587 27.48 0.44 -43.13
C ARG A 587 27.71 1.93 -42.81
N PRO A 588 28.96 2.35 -42.49
CA PRO A 588 29.20 3.56 -41.70
C PRO A 588 29.50 4.82 -42.53
N THR A 589 29.71 5.92 -41.79
CA THR A 589 30.05 7.28 -42.20
C THR A 589 31.33 7.44 -43.03
N GLY A 590 31.32 8.41 -43.95
CA GLY A 590 32.50 9.07 -44.53
C GLY A 590 32.40 10.59 -44.34
N HIS A 591 33.53 11.32 -44.43
CA HIS A 591 33.65 12.73 -44.01
C HIS A 591 33.95 13.72 -45.15
N ALA A 592 33.55 14.98 -44.92
CA ALA A 592 34.06 16.23 -45.51
C ALA A 592 33.78 16.53 -47.01
N GLY A 593 33.57 17.81 -47.33
CA GLY A 593 33.32 18.30 -48.70
C GLY A 593 32.52 19.61 -48.78
N GLN A 594 33.13 20.74 -48.43
CA GLN A 594 32.74 22.10 -48.83
C GLN A 594 33.92 22.70 -49.65
N PRO A 595 33.76 23.73 -50.52
CA PRO A 595 33.06 24.99 -50.21
C PRO A 595 32.33 25.71 -51.38
N CYS A 596 31.76 26.89 -51.08
CA CYS A 596 31.43 28.01 -52.01
C CYS A 596 30.38 27.77 -53.14
N SER A 597 29.76 28.79 -53.75
CA SER A 597 29.34 30.15 -53.32
C SER A 597 28.47 30.78 -54.43
N GLY A 598 27.31 31.40 -54.13
CA GLY A 598 26.56 32.13 -55.18
C GLY A 598 25.16 32.66 -54.80
N VAL A 599 24.99 33.98 -54.88
CA VAL A 599 23.78 34.84 -54.75
C VAL A 599 24.13 36.10 -55.59
N PRO A 600 23.24 36.81 -56.34
CA PRO A 600 21.79 36.97 -56.22
C PRO A 600 20.97 36.73 -57.53
N GLY A 601 19.66 37.04 -57.51
CA GLY A 601 18.84 37.17 -58.73
C GLY A 601 17.36 37.47 -58.46
N SER A 602 16.89 38.67 -58.80
CA SER A 602 15.50 39.13 -58.67
C SER A 602 14.60 38.68 -59.84
N GLY A 603 13.27 38.60 -59.63
CA GLY A 603 12.33 38.26 -60.70
C GLY A 603 10.84 38.41 -60.34
N THR A 604 10.29 39.61 -60.45
CA THR A 604 8.85 39.90 -60.26
C THR A 604 8.09 39.89 -61.60
N LYS A 605 6.90 39.26 -61.64
CA LYS A 605 5.83 39.61 -62.60
C LYS A 605 4.44 39.50 -61.98
N ARG A 606 3.54 40.41 -62.36
CA ARG A 606 2.10 40.46 -62.05
C ARG A 606 1.28 40.20 -63.33
N SER A 607 0.07 39.67 -63.17
CA SER A 607 -1.21 39.97 -63.88
C SER A 607 -2.34 39.33 -63.03
N ALA A 608 -3.49 39.92 -62.69
CA ALA A 608 -4.50 40.75 -63.40
C ALA A 608 -5.38 39.91 -64.36
N GLN A 609 -6.73 39.92 -64.38
CA GLN A 609 -7.83 40.59 -63.62
C GLN A 609 -9.09 39.64 -63.64
N ALA A 610 -10.31 39.85 -63.11
CA ALA A 610 -11.12 40.98 -62.57
C ALA A 610 -11.74 40.58 -61.17
N ALA A 611 -12.82 41.07 -60.50
CA ALA A 611 -14.07 41.86 -60.71
C ALA A 611 -15.19 41.20 -61.56
N LEU A 612 -16.51 41.36 -61.34
CA LEU A 612 -17.36 42.22 -60.45
C LEU A 612 -18.35 41.37 -59.59
N SER A 613 -18.71 41.74 -58.34
CA SER A 613 -19.91 42.51 -57.85
C SER A 613 -21.29 41.84 -58.09
N THR A 614 -22.31 41.87 -57.20
CA THR A 614 -22.80 42.93 -56.28
C THR A 614 -23.41 42.42 -54.93
N MET A 615 -23.89 43.37 -54.09
CA MET A 615 -24.57 43.30 -52.77
C MET A 615 -25.38 44.64 -52.60
N PRO A 616 -26.07 45.01 -51.48
CA PRO A 616 -26.59 44.30 -50.28
C PRO A 616 -28.05 44.67 -49.85
N SER A 617 -28.58 44.04 -48.78
CA SER A 617 -29.47 44.59 -47.69
C SER A 617 -29.81 43.40 -46.73
N GLY A 618 -30.00 43.52 -45.40
CA GLY A 618 -30.92 44.35 -44.60
C GLY A 618 -32.14 43.48 -44.20
N SER A 619 -32.62 43.36 -42.95
CA SER A 619 -32.31 43.99 -41.64
C SER A 619 -32.73 43.06 -40.46
N THR A 620 -32.44 43.44 -39.21
CA THR A 620 -32.84 42.73 -37.96
C THR A 620 -33.97 43.47 -37.20
N PRO A 621 -34.37 43.09 -35.96
CA PRO A 621 -35.53 42.24 -35.61
C PRO A 621 -36.64 43.08 -34.88
N PRO A 622 -37.62 42.54 -34.09
CA PRO A 622 -37.38 41.90 -32.78
C PRO A 622 -38.36 40.78 -32.32
N ALA A 623 -37.98 40.15 -31.19
CA ALA A 623 -38.78 39.53 -30.12
C ALA A 623 -40.23 39.02 -30.33
N ALA A 624 -40.41 37.72 -30.04
CA ALA A 624 -41.45 37.17 -29.17
C ALA A 624 -40.87 35.96 -28.40
#